data_AF-A0A7K0PLL1-F1
#
_entry.id   AF-A0A7K0PLL1-F1
#
_cell.length_a   1.000
_cell.length_b   1.000
_cell.length_c   1.000
_cell.angle_alpha   90.00
_cell.angle_beta   90.00
_cell.angle_gamma   90.00
#
_symmetry.space_group_name_H-M   'P 1'
#
loop_
_entity.id
_entity.type
_entity.pdbx_description
1 polymer ?
#
loop_
_entity_poly.entity_id
_entity_poly.type
_entity_poly.pdbx_seq_one_letter_code
_entity_poly.pdbx_strand_id
1 'polypeptide(L)' 'MKIISARITKQPRPMPEGMFDPMPEIHVTLEDASEEFLFSYYPDEISFTEQELVGLTLDEAKNLKRNKDYRYMRS' A
#
# COMPACT_ATOMS: atom_id res chain seq x y z
N MET A 1 -4.00 6.34 -16.40
CA MET A 1 -5.08 5.64 -15.69
C MET A 1 -4.92 5.92 -14.22
N LYS A 2 -5.99 6.38 -13.59
CA LYS A 2 -6.01 6.72 -12.17
C LYS A 2 -6.66 5.60 -11.36
N ILE A 3 -6.34 5.59 -10.08
CA ILE A 3 -6.94 4.71 -9.09
C ILE A 3 -8.29 5.31 -8.69
N ILE A 4 -9.35 4.51 -8.79
CA ILE A 4 -10.71 4.89 -8.38
C ILE A 4 -11.08 4.31 -7.01
N SER A 5 -10.44 3.22 -6.62
CA SER A 5 -10.62 2.56 -5.33
C SER A 5 -9.34 1.83 -4.94
N ALA A 6 -9.08 1.72 -3.65
CA ALA A 6 -7.98 0.95 -3.11
C ALA A 6 -8.52 0.05 -2.00
N ARG A 7 -7.96 -1.17 -1.89
CA ARG A 7 -8.27 -2.16 -0.87
C ARG A 7 -6.97 -2.60 -0.23
N ILE A 8 -6.89 -2.43 1.08
CA ILE A 8 -5.75 -2.88 1.88
C ILE A 8 -6.11 -4.25 2.47
N THR A 9 -5.28 -5.27 2.23
CA THR A 9 -5.50 -6.61 2.78
C THR A 9 -5.24 -6.64 4.29
N LYS A 10 -5.57 -7.76 4.94
CA LYS A 10 -5.52 -7.87 6.41
C LYS A 10 -4.12 -7.56 6.93
N GLN A 11 -4.06 -6.74 7.97
CA GLN A 11 -2.81 -6.51 8.71
C GLN A 11 -2.30 -7.81 9.34
N PRO A 12 -0.98 -7.98 9.46
CA PRO A 12 -0.39 -9.12 10.16
C PRO A 12 -0.92 -9.16 11.59
N ARG A 13 -1.02 -10.38 12.13
CA ARG A 13 -1.47 -10.58 13.51
C ARG A 13 -0.52 -9.86 14.48
N PRO A 14 -1.01 -9.44 15.67
CA PRO A 14 -0.19 -8.75 16.67
C PRO A 14 1.08 -9.51 17.10
N MET A 15 1.08 -10.83 16.94
CA MET A 15 2.23 -11.68 17.18
C MET A 15 2.54 -12.45 15.89
N PRO A 16 3.48 -11.97 15.06
CA PRO A 16 3.93 -12.71 13.89
C PRO A 16 4.64 -14.00 14.34
N GLU A 17 4.25 -15.14 13.76
CA GLU A 17 4.83 -16.46 14.00
C GLU A 17 6.11 -16.70 13.15
N GLY A 18 6.48 -15.79 12.24
CA GLY A 18 7.78 -15.83 11.56
C GLY A 18 7.96 -14.81 10.43
N MET A 19 9.11 -14.89 9.76
CA MET A 19 9.49 -14.02 8.61
C MET A 19 8.54 -14.15 7.39
N PHE A 20 7.61 -15.11 7.41
CA PHE A 20 6.66 -15.40 6.33
C PHE A 20 5.21 -14.99 6.65
N ASP A 21 4.97 -14.24 7.73
CA ASP A 21 3.62 -13.74 7.98
C ASP A 21 3.15 -12.83 6.83
N PRO A 22 1.86 -12.90 6.48
CA PRO A 22 1.31 -12.10 5.38
C PRO A 22 1.44 -10.61 5.70
N MET A 23 2.19 -9.90 4.86
CA MET A 23 2.27 -8.44 4.91
C MET A 23 0.96 -7.84 4.37
N PRO A 24 0.56 -6.65 4.84
CA PRO A 24 -0.50 -5.88 4.21
C PRO A 24 -0.13 -5.59 2.75
N GLU A 25 -1.06 -5.87 1.87
CA GLU A 25 -0.96 -5.64 0.44
C GLU A 25 -1.97 -4.57 0.04
N ILE A 26 -1.58 -3.71 -0.88
CA ILE A 26 -2.47 -2.72 -1.49
C ILE A 26 -2.86 -3.22 -2.87
N HIS A 27 -4.16 -3.45 -3.04
CA HIS A 27 -4.79 -3.75 -4.32
C HIS A 27 -5.57 -2.51 -4.75
N VAL A 28 -5.46 -2.11 -6.00
CA VAL A 28 -6.10 -0.90 -6.53
C VAL A 28 -6.97 -1.22 -7.71
N THR A 29 -8.13 -0.59 -7.77
CA THR A 29 -9.01 -0.62 -8.94
C THR A 29 -8.77 0.63 -9.76
N LEU A 30 -8.48 0.45 -11.05
CA LEU A 30 -8.25 1.53 -12.01
C LEU A 30 -9.55 1.94 -12.72
N GLU A 31 -9.51 3.06 -13.42
CA GLU A 31 -10.64 3.61 -14.19
C GLU A 31 -11.24 2.66 -15.24
N ASP A 32 -10.48 1.67 -15.70
CA ASP A 32 -10.94 0.63 -16.64
C ASP A 32 -11.58 -0.58 -15.95
N ALA A 33 -11.84 -0.47 -14.64
CA ALA A 33 -12.33 -1.55 -13.79
C ALA A 33 -11.37 -2.74 -13.63
N SER A 34 -10.10 -2.60 -14.00
CA SER A 34 -9.07 -3.60 -13.67
C SER A 34 -8.65 -3.45 -12.21
N GLU A 35 -8.47 -4.59 -11.53
CA GLU A 35 -7.86 -4.66 -10.20
C GLU A 35 -6.41 -5.14 -10.35
N GLU A 36 -5.48 -4.38 -9.81
CA GLU A 36 -4.06 -4.72 -9.84
C GLU A 36 -3.45 -4.66 -8.43
N PHE A 37 -2.51 -5.57 -8.17
CA PHE A 37 -1.64 -5.49 -7.02
C PHE A 37 -0.65 -4.34 -7.20
N LEU A 38 -0.62 -3.41 -6.25
CA LEU A 38 0.23 -2.23 -6.31
C LEU A 38 1.57 -2.47 -5.59
N PHE A 39 1.52 -2.78 -4.29
CA PHE A 39 2.68 -3.13 -3.46
C PHE A 39 2.25 -3.66 -2.08
N SER A 40 3.18 -4.30 -1.38
CA SER A 40 3.10 -4.54 0.06
C SER A 40 3.94 -3.54 0.84
N TYR A 41 3.68 -3.40 2.14
CA TYR A 41 4.42 -2.51 3.02
C TYR A 41 4.52 -3.06 4.45
N TYR A 42 5.51 -2.60 5.23
CA TYR A 42 5.66 -2.96 6.63
C TYR A 42 4.79 -2.02 7.50
N PRO A 43 3.73 -2.51 8.16
CA PRO A 43 2.75 -1.67 8.87
C PRO A 43 3.30 -1.01 10.14
N ASP A 44 4.40 -1.53 10.68
CA ASP A 44 5.17 -0.97 11.78
C ASP A 44 6.08 0.19 11.33
N GLU A 45 6.44 0.24 10.05
CA GLU A 45 7.24 1.32 9.47
C GLU A 45 6.36 2.44 8.90
N ILE A 46 5.40 2.07 8.04
CA ILE A 46 4.56 3.02 7.31
C ILE A 46 3.12 2.53 7.21
N SER A 47 2.18 3.46 7.07
CA SER A 47 0.76 3.17 6.91
C SER A 47 0.15 3.93 5.74
N PHE A 48 -0.93 3.38 5.20
CA PHE A 48 -1.68 3.95 4.08
C PHE A 48 -3.16 3.94 4.39
N THR A 49 -3.87 4.91 3.83
CA THR A 49 -5.32 4.89 3.74
C THR A 49 -5.74 4.83 2.27
N GLU A 50 -6.93 4.29 2.01
CA GLU A 50 -7.47 4.17 0.66
C GLU A 50 -7.59 5.54 -0.02
N GLN A 51 -7.99 6.56 0.76
CA GLN A 51 -8.18 7.93 0.30
C GLN A 51 -6.88 8.61 -0.16
N GLU A 52 -5.73 8.21 0.38
CA GLU A 52 -4.42 8.71 -0.08
C GLU A 52 -4.05 8.19 -1.47
N LEU A 53 -4.68 7.09 -1.92
CA LEU A 53 -4.38 6.42 -3.19
C LEU A 53 -5.39 6.78 -4.27
N VAL A 54 -6.64 7.05 -3.90
CA VAL A 54 -7.69 7.44 -4.85
C VAL A 54 -7.32 8.74 -5.57
N GLY A 55 -7.45 8.74 -6.89
CA GLY A 55 -7.11 9.86 -7.77
C GLY A 55 -5.65 9.90 -8.22
N LEU A 56 -4.77 9.10 -7.62
CA LEU A 56 -3.38 8.94 -8.06
C LEU A 56 -3.27 7.96 -9.22
N THR A 57 -2.22 8.10 -10.02
CA THR A 57 -1.74 7.07 -10.93
C THR A 57 -0.92 6.02 -10.19
N LEU A 58 -0.70 4.85 -10.80
CA LEU A 58 0.15 3.79 -10.24
C LEU A 58 1.56 4.30 -9.86
N ASP A 59 2.16 5.14 -10.72
CA ASP A 59 3.49 5.70 -10.47
C ASP A 59 3.49 6.73 -9.34
N GLU A 60 2.46 7.58 -9.25
CA GLU A 60 2.30 8.52 -8.14
C GLU A 60 2.12 7.77 -6.81
N ALA A 61 1.33 6.70 -6.80
CA ALA A 61 1.13 5.88 -5.61
C ALA A 61 2.42 5.14 -5.18
N LYS A 62 3.22 4.65 -6.13
CA LYS A 62 4.56 4.08 -5.85
C LYS A 62 5.53 5.15 -5.32
N ASN A 63 5.50 6.36 -5.87
CA ASN A 63 6.29 7.48 -5.36
C ASN A 63 5.85 7.89 -3.95
N LEU A 64 4.55 7.85 -3.65
CA LEU A 64 4.03 8.08 -2.30
C LEU A 64 4.63 7.08 -1.31
N LYS A 65 4.64 5.78 -1.65
CA LYS A 65 5.30 4.76 -0.83
C LYS A 65 6.77 5.09 -0.61
N ARG A 66 7.52 5.35 -1.69
CA ARG A 66 8.96 5.67 -1.62
C ARG A 66 9.23 6.87 -0.72
N ASN A 67 8.38 7.88 -0.77
CA ASN A 67 8.51 9.06 0.08
C ASN A 67 8.22 8.74 1.55
N LYS A 68 7.23 7.88 1.85
CA LYS A 68 6.95 7.43 3.23
C LYS A 68 8.11 6.59 3.77
N ASP A 69 8.62 5.63 3.00
CA ASP A 69 9.78 4.81 3.35
C ASP A 69 10.99 5.71 3.68
N TYR A 70 11.30 6.66 2.81
CA TYR A 70 12.42 7.58 3.00
C TYR A 70 12.27 8.46 4.24
N ARG A 71 11.04 8.89 4.55
CA ARG A 71 10.74 9.67 5.76
C ARG A 71 10.93 8.83 7.01
N TYR A 72 10.52 7.56 6.99
CA TYR A 72 10.72 6.64 8.11
C TYR A 72 12.21 6.41 8.37
N MET A 73 13.00 6.12 7.33
CA MET A 73 14.45 5.88 7.45
C MET A 73 15.27 7.09 7.94
N ARG A 74 14.70 8.31 7.84
CA ARG A 74 15.34 9.56 8.28
C ARG A 74 14.89 10.04 9.65
N SER A 75 13.92 9.37 10.27
CA SER A 75 13.43 9.69 11.61
C SER A 75 14.24 8.98 12.69
#